data_AF-A0A2R6DNI4-F1
#
_entry.id   AF-A0A2R6DNI4-F1
#
_cell.length_a   1.000
_cell.length_b   1.000
_cell.length_c   1.000
_cell.angle_alpha   90.00
_cell.angle_beta   90.00
_cell.angle_gamma   90.00
#
_symmetry.space_group_name_H-M   'P 1'
#
loop_
_entity.id
_entity.type
_entity.pdbx_description
1 polymer ?
#
loop_
_entity_poly.entity_id
_entity_poly.type
_entity_poly.pdbx_seq_one_letter_code
_entity_poly.pdbx_strand_id
1 'polypeptide(L)' 'MEFNLPVALGILLAVVVVGVAGLVAGGMMTLQTTLMMVAPSMLAFGLLAFGLGVKHGEYRAA' A
#
# COMPACT_ATOMS: atom_id res chain seq x y z
N MET A 1 12.53 3.00 -17.82
CA MET A 1 13.02 2.68 -16.46
C MET A 1 12.94 1.19 -16.30
N GLU A 2 13.98 0.55 -15.79
CA GLU A 2 13.95 -0.89 -15.50
C GLU A 2 13.08 -1.13 -14.26
N PHE A 3 12.24 -2.17 -14.29
CA PHE A 3 11.37 -2.49 -13.17
C PHE A 3 12.21 -3.03 -12.01
N ASN A 4 12.18 -2.31 -10.88
CA ASN A 4 12.88 -2.69 -9.65
C ASN A 4 11.86 -3.05 -8.57
N LEU A 5 11.61 -4.35 -8.40
CA LEU A 5 10.64 -4.88 -7.46
C LEU A 5 10.91 -4.45 -6.01
N PRO A 6 12.15 -4.52 -5.48
CA PRO A 6 12.47 -4.01 -4.14
C PRO A 6 12.08 -2.55 -3.94
N VAL A 7 12.41 -1.68 -4.90
CA VAL A 7 12.08 -0.24 -4.82
C VAL A 7 10.57 -0.05 -4.87
N ALA A 8 9.87 -0.75 -5.77
CA ALA A 8 8.43 -0.63 -5.94
C ALA A 8 7.65 -1.09 -4.69
N LEU A 9 8.06 -2.21 -4.08
CA LEU A 9 7.52 -2.66 -2.78
C LEU A 9 7.84 -1.68 -1.65
N GLY A 10 9.07 -1.14 -1.64
CA GLY A 10 9.46 -0.12 -0.66
C GLY A 10 8.56 1.11 -0.71
N ILE A 11 8.21 1.57 -1.92
CA ILE A 11 7.27 2.68 -2.13
C ILE A 11 5.86 2.31 -1.63
N LEU A 12 5.36 1.10 -1.94
CA LEU A 12 4.05 0.65 -1.43
C LEU A 12 4.00 0.71 0.10
N LEU A 13 5.03 0.19 0.77
CA LEU A 13 5.10 0.22 2.23
C LEU A 13 5.20 1.66 2.77
N ALA A 14 5.96 2.53 2.12
CA ALA A 14 6.04 3.94 2.51
C ALA A 14 4.66 4.63 2.42
N VAL A 15 3.89 4.37 1.36
CA VAL A 15 2.52 4.89 1.21
C VAL A 15 1.61 4.38 2.33
N VAL A 16 1.69 3.09 2.68
CA VAL A 16 0.91 2.53 3.78
C VAL A 16 1.27 3.19 5.11
N VAL A 17 2.56 3.35 5.42
CA VAL A 17 3.02 3.98 6.67
C VAL A 17 2.52 5.43 6.74
N VAL A 18 2.64 6.20 5.66
CA VAL A 18 2.17 7.59 5.60
C VAL A 18 0.65 7.66 5.78
N GLY A 19 -0.10 6.78 5.13
CA GLY A 19 -1.56 6.72 5.27
C GLY A 19 -2.00 6.39 6.70
N VAL A 20 -1.40 5.39 7.33
CA VAL A 20 -1.68 5.01 8.72
C VAL A 20 -1.31 6.15 9.68
N ALA A 21 -0.14 6.76 9.52
CA ALA A 21 0.29 7.89 10.35
C ALA A 21 -0.67 9.09 10.23
N GLY A 22 -1.12 9.41 9.01
CA GLY A 22 -2.11 10.46 8.79
C GLY A 22 -3.46 10.18 9.46
N LEU A 23 -3.94 8.94 9.40
CA LEU A 23 -5.19 8.53 10.08
C LEU A 23 -5.08 8.61 11.60
N VAL A 24 -3.93 8.20 12.16
CA VAL A 24 -3.67 8.30 13.60
C VAL A 24 -3.58 9.76 14.05
N ALA A 25 -2.81 10.59 13.33
CA ALA A 25 -2.64 12.00 13.66
C ALA A 25 -3.93 12.83 13.48
N GLY A 26 -4.77 12.46 12.51
CA GLY A 26 -6.02 13.14 12.20
C GLY A 26 -7.17 12.84 13.17
N GLY A 27 -7.05 11.84 14.04
CA GLY A 27 -8.07 11.51 15.04
C GLY A 27 -9.44 11.10 14.47
N MET A 28 -9.52 10.73 13.18
CA MET A 28 -10.78 10.38 12.52
C MET A 28 -11.37 9.04 12.98
N MET A 29 -10.53 8.18 13.58
CA MET A 29 -10.90 6.86 14.09
C MET A 29 -10.12 6.56 15.38
N THR A 30 -10.62 5.62 16.19
CA THR A 30 -9.86 5.14 17.36
C THR A 30 -8.57 4.45 16.91
N LEU A 31 -7.50 4.59 17.71
CA LEU A 31 -6.19 3.97 17.42
C LEU A 31 -6.32 2.46 17.18
N GLN A 32 -7.15 1.79 18.00
CA GLN A 32 -7.39 0.35 17.87
C GLN A 32 -8.00 -0.01 16.51
N THR A 33 -9.01 0.73 16.05
CA THR A 33 -9.62 0.51 14.72
C THR A 33 -8.59 0.70 13.61
N THR A 34 -7.80 1.78 13.67
CA THR A 34 -6.79 2.06 12.65
C THR A 34 -5.74 0.94 12.57
N LEU A 35 -5.21 0.49 13.71
CA LEU A 35 -4.13 -0.51 13.73
C LEU A 35 -4.61 -1.95 13.49
N MET A 36 -5.79 -2.32 13.99
CA MET A 36 -6.27 -3.71 13.97
C MET A 36 -7.22 -4.02 12.81
N MET A 37 -7.75 -3.01 12.12
CA MET A 37 -8.64 -3.20 10.96
C MET A 37 -8.11 -2.49 9.72
N VAL A 38 -7.86 -1.17 9.80
CA VAL A 38 -7.55 -0.38 8.61
C VAL A 38 -6.17 -0.71 8.05
N ALA A 39 -5.13 -0.69 8.89
CA ALA A 39 -3.77 -1.03 8.48
C ALA A 39 -3.65 -2.42 7.82
N PRO A 40 -4.20 -3.51 8.40
CA PRO A 40 -4.15 -4.83 7.76
C PRO A 40 -4.94 -4.88 6.45
N SER A 41 -6.12 -4.24 6.37
CA SER A 41 -6.87 -4.15 5.10
C SER A 41 -6.13 -3.35 4.03
N MET A 42 -5.52 -2.21 4.38
CA MET A 42 -4.70 -1.42 3.48
C MET A 42 -3.51 -2.22 2.92
N LEU A 43 -2.85 -3.01 3.76
CA LEU A 43 -1.77 -3.90 3.32
C LEU A 43 -2.28 -4.97 2.37
N ALA A 44 -3.34 -5.68 2.72
CA ALA A 44 -3.90 -6.76 1.90
C ALA A 44 -4.33 -6.24 0.51
N PHE A 45 -5.15 -5.18 0.48
CA PHE A 45 -5.61 -4.61 -0.78
C PHE A 45 -4.49 -3.90 -1.55
N GLY A 46 -3.57 -3.23 -0.85
CA GLY A 46 -2.41 -2.60 -1.47
C GLY A 46 -1.52 -3.62 -2.20
N LEU A 47 -1.25 -4.77 -1.58
CA LEU A 47 -0.50 -5.86 -2.20
C LEU A 47 -1.23 -6.48 -3.39
N LEU A 48 -2.55 -6.69 -3.28
CA LEU A 48 -3.37 -7.19 -4.38
C LEU A 48 -3.36 -6.24 -5.58
N ALA A 49 -3.63 -4.95 -5.34
CA ALA A 49 -3.63 -3.92 -6.38
C ALA A 49 -2.24 -3.75 -7.01
N PHE A 50 -1.17 -3.79 -6.20
CA PHE A 50 0.20 -3.75 -6.67
C PHE A 50 0.51 -4.91 -7.62
N GLY A 51 0.22 -6.15 -7.19
CA GLY A 51 0.48 -7.34 -8.00
C GLY A 51 -0.28 -7.33 -9.33
N LEU A 52 -1.57 -6.97 -9.29
CA LEU A 52 -2.39 -6.83 -10.50
C LEU A 52 -1.87 -5.71 -11.42
N GLY A 53 -1.51 -4.57 -10.85
CA GLY A 53 -0.98 -3.42 -11.60
C GLY A 53 0.34 -3.74 -12.31
N VAL A 54 1.26 -4.43 -11.63
CA VAL A 54 2.52 -4.89 -12.24
C VAL A 54 2.24 -5.83 -13.42
N LYS A 55 1.37 -6.84 -13.24
CA LYS A 55 1.02 -7.79 -14.31
C LYS A 55 0.32 -7.12 -15.49
N HIS A 56 -0.56 -6.15 -15.23
CA HIS A 56 -1.20 -5.37 -16.27
C HIS A 56 -0.20 -4.49 -17.04
N GLY A 57 0.77 -3.90 -16.34
CA GLY A 57 1.86 -3.14 -16.94
C GLY A 57 2.75 -4.00 -17.84
N GLU A 58 3.16 -5.19 -17.36
CA GLU A 58 3.91 -6.17 -18.16
C GLU A 58 3.14 -6.58 -19.42
N TYR A 59 1.83 -6.84 -19.33
CA TYR A 59 1.00 -7.20 -20.47
C TYR A 59 0.91 -6.09 -21.53
N ARG A 60 0.85 -4.81 -21.12
CA ARG A 60 0.76 -3.67 -22.06
C ARG A 60 2.12 -3.26 -22.65
N ALA A 61 3.22 -3.60 -21.99
CA ALA A 61 4.57 -3.28 -22.45
C ALA A 61 5.12 -4.29 -23.47
N ALA A 62 4.45 -5.44 -23.62
CA ALA A 62 4.77 -6.50 -24.58
C ALA A 62 4.25 -6.19 -25.99
#